data_AF-A0A653BLM5-F1
#
_entry.id   AF-A0A653BLM5-F1
#
_cell.length_a   1.000
_cell.length_b   1.000
_cell.length_c   1.000
_cell.angle_alpha   90.00
_cell.angle_beta   90.00
_cell.angle_gamma   90.00
#
_symmetry.space_group_name_H-M   'P 1'
#
loop_
_entity.id
_entity.type
_entity.pdbx_description
1 polymer ?
#
loop_
_entity_poly.entity_id
_entity_poly.type
_entity_poly.pdbx_seq_one_letter_code
_entity_poly.pdbx_strand_id
1 'polypeptide(L)'
;MASCQAHHKCRALMSPVLHYCDHQRCNRNACMSALQAFYSKQDLIWNMEVAFCLCKKTENKQDACLIAQEKLHPVCAQRTDDIPQPTCLHLAENCRENKECRLKLEHYEQSCAVDSVTKKCAGSPANCRNAILGILGTDLRTTCACKGTDMSQLYECLGWQRLLWVNPCVVEAQKNFHVSKTGYYRPTTTTTTEIPRHTTEAPRPTPIQFITVVAATDASLQLKLNNSNQVHPIEFIPPPQPFVPLSTATTTIATTTTTTATTSATRRTRVTTTTTTTMVPPRSCVVQRPQFPDQYIREGSFKRIYHEDEFECSDICECEVGEKLTCRTICIDRMPCKTEFAYYNHAAPAYQAYRGRCLCYSGRFICMKPMPNDYNLPQGIYLFLGYSEVDERELNRNHTVVIVQDIVRVLQNILEDEAVNGTLCNLEFYNATKENVIVAGKLADAMEYTRLSPAEILLREKNECMELLEVIVEKINARNPDFTSHLLLSIFKMAEVEIVQPEPASAATAHFSDVCLLISMALLTGLSPLNIDCSIS
;
A
#
# COMPACT_ATOMS: atom_id res chain seq x y z
N MET A 1 -18.51 -25.31 -3.02
CA MET A 1 -19.41 -25.13 -4.20
C MET A 1 -20.85 -25.58 -3.93
N ALA A 2 -21.10 -26.86 -3.61
CA ALA A 2 -22.46 -27.37 -3.38
C ALA A 2 -23.26 -26.59 -2.32
N SER A 3 -22.64 -26.27 -1.17
CA SER A 3 -23.26 -25.45 -0.12
C SER A 3 -23.68 -24.05 -0.62
N CYS A 4 -22.85 -23.40 -1.44
CA CYS A 4 -23.19 -22.11 -2.06
C CYS A 4 -24.36 -22.24 -3.05
N GLN A 5 -24.39 -23.30 -3.86
CA GLN A 5 -25.48 -23.53 -4.82
C GLN A 5 -26.83 -23.82 -4.14
N ALA A 6 -26.81 -24.44 -2.96
CA ALA A 6 -28.02 -24.65 -2.15
C ALA A 6 -28.56 -23.33 -1.56
N HIS A 7 -27.69 -22.35 -1.31
CA HIS A 7 -28.09 -21.07 -0.73
C HIS A 7 -28.48 -20.04 -1.81
N HIS A 8 -29.72 -19.54 -1.74
CA HIS A 8 -30.30 -18.66 -2.78
C HIS A 8 -29.41 -17.45 -3.11
N LYS A 9 -28.93 -16.71 -2.10
CA LYS A 9 -28.10 -15.50 -2.31
C LYS A 9 -26.76 -15.84 -2.97
N CYS A 10 -26.14 -16.95 -2.58
CA CYS A 10 -24.84 -17.34 -3.11
C CYS A 10 -24.98 -17.86 -4.55
N ARG A 11 -26.00 -18.70 -4.79
CA ARG A 11 -26.35 -19.17 -6.14
C ARG A 11 -26.60 -18.02 -7.11
N ALA A 12 -27.31 -16.97 -6.69
CA ALA A 12 -27.61 -15.81 -7.54
C ALA A 12 -26.33 -15.07 -7.99
N LEU A 13 -25.31 -14.96 -7.11
CA LEU A 13 -24.03 -14.33 -7.44
C LEU A 13 -23.08 -15.28 -8.19
N MET A 14 -23.18 -16.59 -7.94
CA MET A 14 -22.35 -17.61 -8.56
C MET A 14 -22.77 -17.95 -9.99
N SER A 15 -24.08 -17.88 -10.29
CA SER A 15 -24.61 -18.28 -11.61
C SER A 15 -24.03 -17.46 -12.77
N PRO A 16 -23.88 -16.13 -12.68
CA PRO A 16 -23.21 -15.34 -13.71
C PRO A 16 -21.75 -15.73 -13.91
N VAL A 17 -21.01 -16.05 -12.84
CA VAL A 17 -19.63 -16.53 -12.93
C VAL A 17 -19.57 -17.81 -13.76
N LEU A 18 -20.39 -18.80 -13.42
CA LEU A 18 -20.43 -20.08 -14.14
C LEU A 18 -20.90 -19.95 -15.60
N HIS A 19 -21.65 -18.89 -15.92
CA HIS A 19 -22.14 -18.65 -17.26
C HIS A 19 -21.12 -17.93 -18.16
N TYR A 20 -20.56 -16.81 -17.69
CA TYR A 20 -19.68 -15.97 -18.49
C TYR A 20 -18.22 -16.43 -18.51
N CYS A 21 -17.80 -17.16 -17.48
CA CYS A 21 -16.42 -17.63 -17.35
C CYS A 21 -16.17 -19.04 -17.90
N ASP A 22 -17.21 -19.68 -18.45
CA ASP A 22 -17.05 -21.01 -19.04
C ASP A 22 -16.05 -20.96 -20.20
N HIS A 23 -15.13 -21.93 -20.25
CA HIS A 23 -14.05 -21.92 -21.23
C HIS A 23 -14.55 -21.95 -22.69
N GLN A 24 -15.68 -22.61 -22.97
CA GLN A 24 -16.22 -22.72 -24.33
C GLN A 24 -17.00 -21.47 -24.77
N ARG A 25 -17.45 -20.63 -23.83
CA ARG A 25 -18.29 -19.45 -24.09
C ARG A 25 -17.77 -18.24 -23.33
N CYS A 26 -16.45 -18.12 -23.25
CA CYS A 26 -15.79 -17.10 -22.45
C CYS A 26 -16.14 -15.70 -22.96
N ASN A 27 -16.79 -14.91 -22.11
CA ASN A 27 -16.85 -13.46 -22.25
C ASN A 27 -16.03 -12.85 -21.13
N ARG A 28 -14.76 -12.52 -21.41
CA ARG A 28 -13.82 -12.07 -20.38
C ARG A 28 -14.35 -10.89 -19.58
N ASN A 29 -14.87 -9.84 -20.23
CA ASN A 29 -15.32 -8.63 -19.52
C ASN A 29 -16.52 -8.90 -18.60
N ALA A 30 -17.49 -9.69 -19.08
CA ALA A 30 -18.63 -10.11 -18.26
C ALA A 30 -18.21 -11.08 -17.14
N CYS A 31 -17.26 -11.98 -17.42
CA CYS A 31 -16.68 -12.89 -16.44
C CYS A 31 -15.97 -12.14 -15.31
N MET A 32 -15.11 -11.17 -15.64
CA MET A 32 -14.40 -10.34 -14.67
C MET A 32 -15.37 -9.55 -13.79
N SER A 33 -16.40 -8.96 -14.40
CA SER A 33 -17.47 -8.25 -13.69
C SER A 33 -18.24 -9.16 -12.74
N ALA A 34 -18.58 -10.38 -13.19
CA ALA A 34 -19.27 -11.37 -12.37
C ALA A 34 -18.40 -11.86 -11.19
N LEU A 35 -17.10 -12.08 -11.41
CA LEU A 35 -16.14 -12.46 -10.36
C LEU A 35 -16.02 -11.34 -9.32
N GLN A 36 -15.88 -10.08 -9.74
CA GLN A 36 -15.85 -8.94 -8.83
C GLN A 36 -17.15 -8.84 -8.02
N ALA A 37 -18.32 -8.99 -8.64
CA ALA A 37 -19.59 -8.97 -7.94
C ALA A 37 -19.72 -10.11 -6.90
N PHE A 38 -19.16 -11.28 -7.18
CA PHE A 38 -19.13 -12.41 -6.26
C PHE A 38 -18.17 -12.18 -5.08
N TYR A 39 -16.93 -11.78 -5.35
CA TYR A 39 -15.88 -11.67 -4.32
C TYR A 39 -15.99 -10.41 -3.45
N SER A 40 -16.50 -9.30 -3.99
CA SER A 40 -16.66 -8.03 -3.24
C SER A 40 -17.77 -8.06 -2.19
N LYS A 41 -18.61 -9.11 -2.15
CA LYS A 41 -19.76 -9.16 -1.26
C LYS A 41 -19.36 -9.49 0.19
N GLN A 42 -19.38 -8.50 1.08
CA GLN A 42 -18.91 -8.62 2.48
C GLN A 42 -19.67 -9.67 3.31
N ASP A 43 -21.00 -9.77 3.17
CA ASP A 43 -21.82 -10.71 3.97
C ASP A 43 -21.82 -12.15 3.43
N LEU A 44 -21.03 -12.45 2.39
CA LEU A 44 -21.08 -13.72 1.70
C LEU A 44 -19.95 -14.64 2.14
N ILE A 45 -20.15 -15.43 3.19
CA ILE A 45 -19.12 -16.33 3.77
C ILE A 45 -18.42 -17.22 2.72
N TRP A 46 -19.13 -17.67 1.69
CA TRP A 46 -18.57 -18.52 0.64
C TRP A 46 -17.53 -17.83 -0.26
N ASN A 47 -17.46 -16.50 -0.31
CA ASN A 47 -16.48 -15.80 -1.15
C ASN A 47 -15.04 -16.18 -0.78
N MET A 48 -14.73 -16.17 0.51
CA MET A 48 -13.46 -16.56 1.10
C MET A 48 -13.21 -18.05 0.91
N GLU A 49 -14.20 -18.89 1.20
CA GLU A 49 -14.06 -20.34 1.05
C GLU A 49 -13.78 -20.76 -0.39
N VAL A 50 -14.38 -20.06 -1.36
CA VAL A 50 -14.17 -20.30 -2.79
C VAL A 50 -12.83 -19.75 -3.25
N ALA A 51 -12.48 -18.53 -2.85
CA ALA A 51 -11.21 -17.90 -3.22
C ALA A 51 -9.99 -18.70 -2.74
N PHE A 52 -10.09 -19.24 -1.52
CA PHE A 52 -9.02 -19.96 -0.86
C PHE A 52 -9.28 -21.47 -0.79
N CYS A 53 -10.01 -22.06 -1.73
CA CYS A 53 -10.16 -23.51 -1.74
C CYS A 53 -8.83 -24.22 -2.06
N LEU A 54 -8.52 -25.28 -1.32
CA LEU A 54 -7.37 -26.16 -1.59
C LEU A 54 -7.87 -27.54 -1.99
N CYS A 55 -7.37 -28.01 -3.14
CA CYS A 55 -7.60 -29.36 -3.62
C CYS A 55 -6.38 -30.22 -3.38
N LYS A 56 -6.59 -31.48 -2.99
CA LYS A 56 -5.52 -32.46 -2.86
C LYS A 56 -4.95 -32.71 -4.25
N LYS A 57 -3.62 -32.70 -4.39
CA LYS A 57 -2.96 -33.06 -5.65
C LYS A 57 -3.33 -34.50 -6.03
N THR A 58 -3.87 -34.67 -7.22
CA THR A 58 -4.29 -35.95 -7.79
C THR A 58 -4.09 -35.90 -9.30
N GLU A 59 -3.78 -37.04 -9.92
CA GLU A 59 -3.69 -37.17 -11.38
C GLU A 59 -5.08 -37.30 -12.02
N ASN A 60 -6.11 -37.54 -11.20
CA ASN A 60 -7.48 -37.65 -11.67
C ASN A 60 -8.05 -36.27 -12.05
N LYS A 61 -8.08 -35.97 -13.35
CA LYS A 61 -8.68 -34.76 -13.90
C LYS A 61 -10.20 -34.65 -13.64
N GLN A 62 -10.86 -35.73 -13.24
CA GLN A 62 -12.29 -35.74 -12.88
C GLN A 62 -12.54 -35.50 -11.39
N ASP A 63 -11.50 -35.16 -10.63
CA ASP A 63 -11.65 -34.81 -9.22
C ASP A 63 -12.60 -33.60 -9.05
N ALA A 64 -13.64 -33.80 -8.24
CA ALA A 64 -14.70 -32.81 -8.08
C ALA A 64 -14.19 -31.48 -7.49
N CYS A 65 -13.11 -31.51 -6.68
CA CYS A 65 -12.49 -30.30 -6.17
C CYS A 65 -11.77 -29.55 -7.28
N LEU A 66 -10.95 -30.25 -8.08
CA LEU A 66 -10.21 -29.62 -9.20
C LEU A 66 -11.17 -29.00 -10.22
N ILE A 67 -12.26 -29.69 -10.58
CA ILE A 67 -13.30 -29.14 -11.47
C ILE A 67 -13.95 -27.89 -10.87
N ALA A 68 -14.26 -27.91 -9.57
CA ALA A 68 -14.82 -26.75 -8.89
C ALA A 68 -13.83 -25.58 -8.86
N GLN A 69 -12.54 -25.85 -8.62
CA GLN A 69 -11.50 -24.85 -8.60
C GLN A 69 -11.33 -24.19 -9.98
N GLU A 70 -11.30 -24.99 -11.05
CA GLU A 70 -11.19 -24.48 -12.43
C GLU A 70 -12.37 -23.59 -12.82
N LYS A 71 -13.59 -23.94 -12.40
CA LYS A 71 -14.80 -23.11 -12.65
C LYS A 71 -14.82 -21.80 -11.88
N LEU A 72 -14.19 -21.76 -10.70
CA LEU A 72 -14.24 -20.62 -9.78
C LEU A 72 -13.01 -19.71 -9.87
N HIS A 73 -11.92 -20.24 -10.44
CA HIS A 73 -10.69 -19.54 -10.81
C HIS A 73 -10.41 -19.74 -12.30
N PRO A 74 -11.31 -19.23 -13.18
CA PRO A 74 -11.32 -19.58 -14.59
C PRO A 74 -10.15 -18.96 -15.35
N VAL A 75 -9.56 -19.73 -16.26
CA VAL A 75 -8.53 -19.23 -17.19
C VAL A 75 -9.06 -18.09 -18.06
N CYS A 76 -10.36 -18.11 -18.39
CA CYS A 76 -11.08 -17.06 -19.11
C CYS A 76 -10.86 -15.64 -18.53
N ALA A 77 -10.79 -15.52 -17.19
CA ALA A 77 -10.51 -14.26 -16.52
C ALA A 77 -9.04 -13.83 -16.63
N GLN A 78 -8.13 -14.81 -16.66
CA GLN A 78 -6.68 -14.59 -16.62
C GLN A 78 -6.06 -14.35 -17.99
N ARG A 79 -6.66 -14.88 -19.06
CA ARG A 79 -6.15 -14.78 -20.44
C ARG A 79 -7.27 -14.94 -21.47
N THR A 80 -7.14 -14.24 -22.59
CA THR A 80 -7.89 -14.47 -23.83
C THR A 80 -6.92 -14.79 -24.95
N ASP A 81 -7.25 -15.78 -25.78
CA ASP A 81 -6.34 -16.26 -26.83
C ASP A 81 -6.04 -15.21 -27.91
N ASP A 82 -6.94 -14.23 -28.08
CA ASP A 82 -6.83 -13.17 -29.09
C ASP A 82 -5.96 -11.98 -28.68
N ILE A 83 -5.57 -11.88 -27.39
CA ILE A 83 -4.83 -10.72 -26.87
C ILE A 83 -3.39 -11.12 -26.52
N PRO A 84 -2.36 -10.43 -27.05
CA PRO A 84 -0.98 -10.70 -26.69
C PRO A 84 -0.78 -10.51 -25.17
N GLN A 85 -0.01 -11.41 -24.57
CA GLN A 85 0.25 -11.38 -23.14
C GLN A 85 0.95 -10.06 -22.74
N PRO A 86 0.36 -9.25 -21.83
CA PRO A 86 0.94 -7.98 -21.43
C PRO A 86 2.15 -8.17 -20.50
N THR A 87 2.95 -7.11 -20.36
CA THR A 87 3.98 -7.09 -19.31
C THR A 87 3.36 -6.84 -17.95
N CYS A 88 4.00 -7.35 -16.89
CA CYS A 88 3.49 -7.12 -15.53
C CYS A 88 3.58 -5.64 -15.14
N LEU A 89 4.58 -4.93 -15.67
CA LEU A 89 4.72 -3.48 -15.53
C LEU A 89 3.53 -2.73 -16.15
N HIS A 90 3.17 -3.06 -17.40
CA HIS A 90 2.06 -2.41 -18.10
C HIS A 90 0.71 -2.58 -17.37
N LEU A 91 0.44 -3.78 -16.83
CA LEU A 91 -0.77 -4.00 -16.04
C LEU A 91 -0.83 -3.11 -14.79
N ALA A 92 0.31 -2.96 -14.11
CA ALA A 92 0.39 -2.14 -12.91
C ALA A 92 0.24 -0.65 -13.22
N GLU A 93 0.88 -0.15 -14.27
CA GLU A 93 0.77 1.25 -14.70
C GLU A 93 -0.68 1.61 -15.06
N ASN A 94 -1.33 0.82 -15.92
CA ASN A 94 -2.74 1.03 -16.27
C ASN A 94 -3.65 1.02 -15.04
N CYS A 95 -3.37 0.14 -14.07
CA CYS A 95 -4.14 0.10 -12.83
C CYS A 95 -3.92 1.34 -11.96
N ARG A 96 -2.70 1.87 -11.90
CA ARG A 96 -2.37 3.09 -11.14
C ARG A 96 -3.01 4.35 -11.72
N GLU A 97 -3.22 4.39 -13.03
CA GLU A 97 -3.95 5.49 -13.70
C GLU A 97 -5.44 5.48 -13.35
N ASN A 98 -6.04 4.31 -13.17
CA ASN A 98 -7.44 4.17 -12.79
C ASN A 98 -7.63 4.31 -11.25
N LYS A 99 -8.38 5.31 -10.80
CA LYS A 99 -8.60 5.56 -9.34
C LYS A 99 -9.14 4.34 -8.58
N GLU A 100 -10.10 3.61 -9.13
CA GLU A 100 -10.69 2.45 -8.46
C GLU A 100 -9.70 1.28 -8.38
N CYS A 101 -8.99 1.00 -9.48
CA CYS A 101 -7.98 -0.05 -9.51
C CYS A 101 -6.80 0.29 -8.60
N ARG A 102 -6.32 1.54 -8.63
CA ARG A 102 -5.24 2.03 -7.76
C ARG A 102 -5.53 1.78 -6.29
N LEU A 103 -6.74 2.10 -5.81
CA LEU A 103 -7.11 1.85 -4.41
C LEU A 103 -7.06 0.35 -4.04
N LYS A 104 -7.52 -0.53 -4.95
CA LYS A 104 -7.45 -1.98 -4.75
C LYS A 104 -6.01 -2.50 -4.77
N LEU A 105 -5.17 -1.96 -5.66
CA LEU A 105 -3.76 -2.30 -5.76
C LEU A 105 -3.00 -1.89 -4.50
N GLU A 106 -3.17 -0.64 -4.05
CA GLU A 106 -2.52 -0.11 -2.85
C GLU A 106 -2.93 -0.91 -1.60
N HIS A 107 -4.22 -1.23 -1.47
CA HIS A 107 -4.70 -2.08 -0.37
C HIS A 107 -4.12 -3.50 -0.41
N TYR A 108 -3.90 -4.07 -1.60
CA TYR A 108 -3.25 -5.37 -1.79
C TYR A 108 -1.76 -5.33 -1.46
N GLU A 109 -1.03 -4.34 -1.99
CA GLU A 109 0.37 -4.09 -1.64
C GLU A 109 0.54 -3.99 -0.13
N GLN A 110 -0.38 -3.26 0.51
CA GLN A 110 -0.36 -3.02 1.94
C GLN A 110 -0.62 -4.26 2.78
N SER A 111 -1.71 -4.94 2.48
CA SER A 111 -2.18 -6.04 3.30
C SER A 111 -1.38 -7.32 3.07
N CYS A 112 -0.84 -7.50 1.86
CA CYS A 112 -0.06 -8.69 1.47
C CYS A 112 1.45 -8.42 1.41
N ALA A 113 1.92 -7.43 2.14
CA ALA A 113 3.35 -7.16 2.32
C ALA A 113 4.08 -8.38 2.89
N VAL A 114 5.32 -8.57 2.45
CA VAL A 114 6.19 -9.65 2.90
C VAL A 114 7.22 -9.09 3.85
N ASP A 115 7.30 -9.69 5.04
CA ASP A 115 8.32 -9.37 6.00
C ASP A 115 9.69 -9.85 5.50
N SER A 116 10.68 -8.97 5.55
CA SER A 116 12.02 -9.26 5.04
C SER A 116 12.63 -10.42 5.81
N VAL A 117 12.52 -10.43 7.14
CA VAL A 117 13.17 -11.40 8.02
C VAL A 117 12.48 -12.77 8.00
N THR A 118 11.18 -12.81 8.29
CA THR A 118 10.42 -14.04 8.53
C THR A 118 9.91 -14.74 7.28
N LYS A 119 9.94 -14.06 6.12
CA LYS A 119 9.46 -14.60 4.83
C LYS A 119 7.98 -14.86 4.74
N LYS A 120 7.26 -14.15 5.57
CA LYS A 120 5.84 -14.33 5.84
C LYS A 120 5.10 -13.03 5.64
N CYS A 121 3.79 -13.07 5.86
CA CYS A 121 2.99 -11.87 5.96
C CYS A 121 3.57 -10.95 7.02
N ALA A 122 3.85 -9.75 6.55
CA ALA A 122 4.35 -8.70 7.40
C ALA A 122 3.23 -8.14 8.30
N GLY A 123 1.97 -8.22 7.85
CA GLY A 123 0.79 -7.90 8.65
C GLY A 123 -0.10 -9.11 8.92
N SER A 124 -1.35 -8.86 9.29
CA SER A 124 -2.36 -9.90 9.49
C SER A 124 -2.61 -10.70 8.20
N PRO A 125 -2.45 -12.04 8.21
CA PRO A 125 -2.82 -12.87 7.07
C PRO A 125 -4.31 -12.75 6.70
N ALA A 126 -5.18 -12.39 7.65
CA ALA A 126 -6.59 -12.16 7.38
C ALA A 126 -6.83 -10.91 6.51
N ASN A 127 -6.08 -9.83 6.76
CA ASN A 127 -6.16 -8.62 5.94
C ASN A 127 -5.66 -8.89 4.53
N CYS A 128 -4.56 -9.66 4.38
CA CYS A 128 -4.11 -10.09 3.06
C CYS A 128 -5.19 -10.86 2.31
N ARG A 129 -5.91 -11.79 2.97
CA ARG A 129 -7.03 -12.50 2.34
C ARG A 129 -8.12 -11.56 1.84
N ASN A 130 -8.51 -10.57 2.65
CA ASN A 130 -9.50 -9.56 2.26
C ASN A 130 -9.02 -8.78 1.04
N ALA A 131 -7.75 -8.39 1.00
CA ALA A 131 -7.20 -7.64 -0.11
C ALA A 131 -7.10 -8.46 -1.41
N ILE A 132 -6.80 -9.76 -1.32
CA ILE A 132 -6.85 -10.68 -2.46
C ILE A 132 -8.26 -10.72 -3.08
N LEU A 133 -9.31 -10.80 -2.26
CA LEU A 133 -10.69 -10.77 -2.78
C LEU A 133 -10.97 -9.50 -3.60
N GLY A 134 -10.40 -8.36 -3.17
CA GLY A 134 -10.56 -7.08 -3.86
C GLY A 134 -9.97 -7.05 -5.27
N ILE A 135 -8.91 -7.81 -5.53
CA ILE A 135 -8.25 -7.86 -6.85
C ILE A 135 -8.71 -9.04 -7.73
N LEU A 136 -9.47 -10.00 -7.18
CA LEU A 136 -10.00 -11.12 -7.98
C LEU A 136 -11.08 -10.65 -8.95
N GLY A 137 -10.88 -10.87 -10.25
CA GLY A 137 -11.78 -10.34 -11.29
C GLY A 137 -11.42 -8.92 -11.74
N THR A 138 -10.23 -8.41 -11.41
CA THR A 138 -9.67 -7.18 -12.01
C THR A 138 -8.48 -7.50 -12.91
N ASP A 139 -8.07 -6.54 -13.75
CA ASP A 139 -6.95 -6.73 -14.68
C ASP A 139 -5.62 -7.07 -13.98
N LEU A 140 -5.48 -6.78 -12.68
CA LEU A 140 -4.32 -7.18 -11.86
C LEU A 140 -4.11 -8.70 -11.77
N ARG A 141 -5.16 -9.49 -12.02
CA ARG A 141 -5.09 -10.97 -12.06
C ARG A 141 -5.01 -11.52 -13.48
N THR A 142 -4.70 -10.67 -14.46
CA THR A 142 -4.36 -11.08 -15.83
C THR A 142 -2.95 -11.64 -15.87
N THR A 143 -2.76 -12.75 -16.59
CA THR A 143 -1.45 -13.39 -16.73
C THR A 143 -0.50 -12.44 -17.46
N CYS A 144 0.68 -12.22 -16.90
CA CYS A 144 1.68 -11.30 -17.44
C CYS A 144 3.07 -11.94 -17.51
N ALA A 145 3.95 -11.41 -18.36
CA ALA A 145 5.32 -11.88 -18.49
C ALA A 145 6.31 -10.71 -18.59
N CYS A 146 7.53 -10.90 -18.09
CA CYS A 146 8.57 -9.89 -18.19
C CYS A 146 9.55 -10.24 -19.31
N LYS A 147 9.69 -9.34 -20.27
CA LYS A 147 10.62 -9.40 -21.41
C LYS A 147 11.09 -7.98 -21.71
N GLY A 148 12.36 -7.80 -22.03
CA GLY A 148 12.90 -6.49 -22.38
C GLY A 148 14.42 -6.48 -22.44
N THR A 149 14.98 -5.49 -23.13
CA THR A 149 16.42 -5.21 -23.21
C THR A 149 16.85 -4.11 -22.22
N ASP A 150 15.94 -3.22 -21.84
CA ASP A 150 16.16 -2.24 -20.78
C ASP A 150 16.14 -2.93 -19.41
N MET A 151 17.29 -2.91 -18.74
CA MET A 151 17.47 -3.54 -17.44
C MET A 151 16.59 -2.89 -16.37
N SER A 152 16.34 -1.57 -16.45
CA SER A 152 15.53 -0.87 -15.44
C SER A 152 14.08 -1.34 -15.46
N GLN A 153 13.44 -1.27 -16.63
CA GLN A 153 12.08 -1.76 -16.85
C GLN A 153 11.94 -3.26 -16.58
N LEU A 154 12.96 -4.05 -16.91
CA LEU A 154 12.94 -5.49 -16.62
C LEU A 154 12.87 -5.77 -15.11
N TYR A 155 13.67 -5.09 -14.29
CA TYR A 155 13.63 -5.25 -12.84
C TYR A 155 12.29 -4.79 -12.24
N GLU A 156 11.75 -3.67 -12.72
CA GLU A 156 10.44 -3.19 -12.28
C GLU A 156 9.33 -4.20 -12.62
N CYS A 157 9.34 -4.73 -13.84
CA CYS A 157 8.41 -5.78 -14.25
C CYS A 157 8.53 -7.02 -13.35
N LEU A 158 9.76 -7.48 -13.06
CA LEU A 158 9.99 -8.63 -12.18
C LEU A 158 9.48 -8.37 -10.75
N GLY A 159 9.56 -7.13 -10.27
CA GLY A 159 8.95 -6.69 -9.02
C GLY A 159 7.44 -6.93 -9.03
N TRP A 160 6.74 -6.44 -10.06
CA TRP A 160 5.31 -6.67 -10.23
C TRP A 160 4.93 -8.14 -10.37
N GLN A 161 5.73 -8.91 -11.11
CA GLN A 161 5.50 -10.36 -11.25
C GLN A 161 5.55 -11.07 -9.89
N ARG A 162 6.55 -10.75 -9.05
CA ARG A 162 6.68 -11.32 -7.71
C ARG A 162 5.50 -10.93 -6.82
N LEU A 163 5.11 -9.67 -6.84
CA LEU A 163 4.01 -9.16 -6.01
C LEU A 163 2.65 -9.77 -6.39
N LEU A 164 2.33 -9.88 -7.68
CA LEU A 164 1.02 -10.32 -8.15
C LEU A 164 0.87 -11.85 -8.20
N TRP A 165 1.95 -12.58 -8.47
CA TRP A 165 1.88 -14.03 -8.77
C TRP A 165 2.70 -14.92 -7.84
N VAL A 166 3.78 -14.41 -7.22
CA VAL A 166 4.74 -15.22 -6.46
C VAL A 166 4.96 -14.68 -5.05
N ASN A 167 3.90 -14.14 -4.43
CA ASN A 167 3.98 -13.49 -3.13
C ASN A 167 3.92 -14.51 -1.96
N PRO A 168 4.97 -14.65 -1.14
CA PRO A 168 4.99 -15.58 0.01
C PRO A 168 3.92 -15.30 1.07
N CYS A 169 3.54 -14.03 1.31
CA CYS A 169 2.47 -13.70 2.25
C CYS A 169 1.13 -14.27 1.75
N VAL A 170 0.84 -14.19 0.45
CA VAL A 170 -0.39 -14.77 -0.12
C VAL A 170 -0.46 -16.29 0.14
N VAL A 171 0.68 -16.99 0.02
CA VAL A 171 0.79 -18.42 0.30
C VAL A 171 0.57 -18.72 1.79
N GLU A 172 1.12 -17.90 2.69
CA GLU A 172 0.83 -18.03 4.12
C GLU A 172 -0.64 -17.73 4.43
N ALA A 173 -1.21 -16.68 3.87
CA ALA A 173 -2.59 -16.27 4.07
C ALA A 173 -3.56 -17.39 3.66
N GLN A 174 -3.26 -18.09 2.56
CA GLN A 174 -3.92 -19.33 2.15
C GLN A 174 -3.79 -20.43 3.22
N LYS A 175 -2.56 -20.78 3.64
CA LYS A 175 -2.33 -21.83 4.65
C LYS A 175 -3.02 -21.53 5.98
N ASN A 176 -2.90 -20.30 6.45
CA ASN A 176 -3.47 -19.81 7.70
C ASN A 176 -5.00 -19.97 7.74
N PHE A 177 -5.69 -19.74 6.61
CA PHE A 177 -7.14 -19.94 6.50
C PHE A 177 -7.57 -21.38 6.76
N HIS A 178 -6.79 -22.36 6.28
CA HIS A 178 -7.11 -23.76 6.49
C HIS A 178 -6.71 -24.25 7.88
N VAL A 179 -5.60 -23.76 8.44
CA VAL A 179 -5.20 -24.11 9.81
C VAL A 179 -6.24 -23.60 10.81
N SER A 180 -6.68 -22.35 10.68
CA SER A 180 -7.71 -21.81 11.58
C SER A 180 -9.02 -22.60 11.45
N LYS A 181 -9.44 -22.94 10.23
CA LYS A 181 -10.66 -23.71 10.01
C LYS A 181 -10.57 -25.15 10.51
N THR A 182 -9.44 -25.84 10.30
CA THR A 182 -9.25 -27.22 10.81
C THR A 182 -9.12 -27.29 12.32
N GLY A 183 -8.59 -26.25 12.97
CA GLY A 183 -8.59 -26.10 14.43
C GLY A 183 -9.99 -26.00 15.05
N TYR A 184 -10.94 -25.38 14.34
CA TYR A 184 -12.35 -25.32 14.75
C TYR A 184 -13.10 -26.66 14.61
N TYR A 185 -12.60 -27.60 13.80
CA TYR A 185 -13.23 -28.90 13.54
C TYR A 185 -12.60 -30.07 14.30
N ARG A 186 -11.71 -29.82 15.27
CA ARG A 186 -11.24 -30.87 16.19
C ARG A 186 -12.20 -30.91 17.39
N PRO A 187 -13.04 -31.95 17.57
CA PRO A 187 -13.71 -32.14 18.84
C PRO A 187 -12.63 -32.38 19.89
N THR A 188 -12.60 -31.57 20.94
CA THR A 188 -11.82 -31.83 22.13
C THR A 188 -12.28 -33.16 22.70
N THR A 189 -11.62 -34.25 22.32
CA THR A 189 -11.75 -35.52 23.03
C THR A 189 -10.70 -35.47 24.12
N THR A 190 -11.11 -34.98 25.29
CA THR A 190 -10.40 -35.23 26.54
C THR A 190 -10.51 -36.73 26.82
N THR A 191 -9.57 -37.50 26.28
CA THR A 191 -9.30 -38.83 26.80
C THR A 191 -8.09 -38.71 27.70
N THR A 192 -8.37 -38.54 28.99
CA THR A 192 -7.43 -38.84 30.06
C THR A 192 -7.02 -40.30 29.86
N THR A 193 -5.77 -40.55 29.50
CA THR A 193 -5.20 -41.89 29.59
C THR A 193 -3.87 -41.75 30.29
N GLU A 194 -3.84 -42.37 31.46
CA GLU A 194 -2.75 -42.42 32.41
C GLU A 194 -1.48 -42.96 31.76
N ILE A 195 -0.36 -42.41 32.19
CA ILE A 195 1.00 -42.82 31.83
C ILE A 195 1.35 -44.08 32.62
N PRO A 196 1.87 -45.14 31.97
CA PRO A 196 2.91 -45.96 32.58
C PRO A 196 4.24 -45.70 31.88
N ARG A 197 5.21 -45.36 32.72
CA ARG A 197 6.60 -45.07 32.41
C ARG A 197 7.33 -46.38 32.14
N HIS A 198 7.78 -46.61 30.90
CA HIS A 198 8.83 -47.59 30.61
C HIS A 198 9.86 -47.03 29.64
N THR A 199 11.10 -47.06 30.10
CA THR A 199 12.34 -46.70 29.44
C THR A 199 12.78 -47.83 28.52
N THR A 200 12.96 -47.59 27.20
CA THR A 200 14.11 -48.04 26.37
C THR A 200 13.91 -47.73 24.88
N GLU A 201 15.01 -47.28 24.26
CA GLU A 201 15.38 -47.35 22.83
C GLU A 201 14.61 -46.58 21.75
N ALA A 202 15.38 -45.80 20.99
CA ALA A 202 14.95 -44.96 19.88
C ALA A 202 14.83 -45.75 18.57
N PRO A 203 13.76 -45.54 17.77
CA PRO A 203 13.79 -45.85 16.35
C PRO A 203 13.94 -44.59 15.48
N ARG A 204 14.87 -44.72 14.54
CA ARG A 204 15.19 -43.89 13.37
C ARG A 204 13.99 -43.12 12.74
N PRO A 205 14.16 -41.85 12.32
CA PRO A 205 13.10 -41.11 11.64
C PRO A 205 12.89 -41.63 10.21
N THR A 206 11.67 -42.05 9.91
CA THR A 206 11.14 -42.25 8.55
C THR A 206 10.92 -40.90 7.85
N PRO A 207 11.23 -40.77 6.55
CA PRO A 207 11.08 -39.51 5.83
C PRO A 207 9.60 -39.19 5.59
N ILE A 208 9.15 -38.05 6.12
CA ILE A 208 7.83 -37.49 5.85
C ILE A 208 7.77 -37.02 4.40
N GLN A 209 6.80 -37.53 3.66
CA GLN A 209 6.55 -37.25 2.25
C GLN A 209 6.08 -35.80 2.05
N PHE A 210 6.76 -35.07 1.18
CA PHE A 210 6.39 -33.72 0.77
C PHE A 210 5.11 -33.73 -0.07
N ILE A 211 4.10 -32.94 0.34
CA ILE A 211 2.88 -32.70 -0.43
C ILE A 211 3.14 -31.52 -1.38
N THR A 212 3.12 -31.77 -2.69
CA THR A 212 3.25 -30.73 -3.71
C THR A 212 1.95 -29.92 -3.81
N VAL A 213 2.02 -28.64 -3.45
CA VAL A 213 1.09 -27.62 -3.94
C VAL A 213 1.57 -27.24 -5.35
N VAL A 214 0.69 -27.01 -6.32
CA VAL A 214 1.09 -26.33 -7.56
C VAL A 214 1.34 -24.87 -7.21
N ALA A 215 2.52 -24.64 -6.65
CA ALA A 215 3.23 -23.38 -6.61
C ALA A 215 4.46 -23.60 -7.49
N ALA A 216 4.69 -22.71 -8.45
CA ALA A 216 5.98 -22.68 -9.13
C ALA A 216 7.03 -22.15 -8.15
N THR A 217 7.58 -23.04 -7.32
CA THR A 217 8.78 -22.78 -6.53
C THR A 217 9.49 -24.09 -6.24
N ASP A 218 10.54 -24.38 -6.99
CA ASP A 218 11.76 -24.91 -6.39
C ASP A 218 12.96 -24.39 -7.19
N ALA A 219 13.54 -23.29 -6.71
CA ALA A 219 14.86 -22.83 -7.10
C ALA A 219 15.62 -22.53 -5.81
N SER A 220 16.02 -23.61 -5.13
CA SER A 220 17.06 -23.53 -4.12
C SER A 220 18.37 -23.18 -4.81
N LEU A 221 18.93 -22.00 -4.54
CA LEU A 221 20.32 -21.63 -4.86
C LEU A 221 21.26 -22.58 -4.10
N GLN A 222 21.60 -23.71 -4.70
CA GLN A 222 22.68 -24.58 -4.25
C GLN A 222 23.96 -24.15 -4.98
N LEU A 223 24.75 -23.29 -4.34
CA LEU A 223 26.15 -23.06 -4.70
C LEU A 223 26.93 -24.34 -4.42
N LYS A 224 27.08 -25.22 -5.42
CA LYS A 224 28.16 -26.22 -5.41
C LYS A 224 29.43 -25.54 -5.91
N LEU A 225 30.31 -25.21 -4.97
CA LEU A 225 31.71 -24.93 -5.28
C LEU A 225 32.32 -26.22 -5.83
N ASN A 226 32.72 -26.23 -7.10
CA ASN A 226 33.82 -27.06 -7.56
C ASN A 226 34.46 -26.52 -8.85
N ASN A 227 35.77 -26.77 -8.90
CA ASN A 227 36.83 -26.13 -9.66
C ASN A 227 36.70 -26.13 -11.20
N SER A 228 37.31 -25.10 -11.80
CA SER A 228 37.62 -24.90 -13.23
C SER A 228 36.53 -24.37 -14.18
N ASN A 229 36.52 -23.03 -14.30
CA ASN A 229 36.41 -22.21 -15.52
C ASN A 229 35.73 -22.81 -16.77
N GLN A 230 34.44 -22.54 -16.94
CA GLN A 230 33.73 -22.06 -18.15
C GLN A 230 32.25 -22.43 -18.07
N VAL A 231 31.34 -21.45 -18.07
CA VAL A 231 29.88 -21.68 -18.05
C VAL A 231 29.30 -21.25 -19.40
N HIS A 232 28.87 -22.24 -20.19
CA HIS A 232 27.95 -22.05 -21.30
C HIS A 232 26.51 -21.94 -20.77
N PRO A 233 25.64 -21.07 -21.34
CA PRO A 233 24.22 -21.08 -21.01
C PRO A 233 23.57 -22.38 -21.52
N ILE A 234 22.96 -23.15 -20.62
CA ILE A 234 22.06 -24.26 -21.00
C ILE A 234 20.70 -23.64 -21.37
N GLU A 235 20.37 -23.74 -22.64
CA GLU A 235 19.09 -23.36 -23.25
C GLU A 235 17.96 -24.26 -22.72
N PHE A 236 16.89 -23.67 -22.19
CA PHE A 236 15.74 -24.40 -21.63
C PHE A 236 14.61 -24.46 -22.66
N ILE A 237 14.19 -25.68 -22.99
CA ILE A 237 13.15 -25.97 -23.99
C ILE A 237 11.75 -25.76 -23.36
N PRO A 238 10.87 -24.92 -23.96
CA PRO A 238 9.50 -24.72 -23.49
C PRO A 238 8.56 -25.89 -23.90
N PRO A 239 7.43 -26.12 -23.19
CA PRO A 239 6.45 -27.15 -23.53
C PRO A 239 5.74 -26.87 -24.88
N PRO A 240 5.18 -27.92 -25.55
CA PRO A 240 5.10 -27.99 -27.01
C PRO A 240 4.09 -27.01 -27.60
N GLN A 241 4.56 -26.18 -28.53
CA GLN A 241 3.72 -25.33 -29.37
C GLN A 241 3.39 -26.06 -30.69
N PRO A 242 2.15 -25.95 -31.21
CA PRO A 242 1.83 -26.43 -32.55
C PRO A 242 2.56 -25.61 -33.63
N PHE A 243 3.15 -26.32 -34.58
CA PHE A 243 4.00 -25.83 -35.67
C PHE A 243 3.15 -25.18 -36.78
N VAL A 244 3.52 -23.98 -37.26
CA VAL A 244 2.94 -23.34 -38.46
C VAL A 244 4.05 -22.64 -39.26
N PRO A 245 4.10 -22.78 -40.61
CA PRO A 245 5.27 -22.40 -41.41
C PRO A 245 5.38 -20.90 -41.75
N LEU A 246 6.62 -20.50 -42.00
CA LEU A 246 7.15 -19.19 -42.34
C LEU A 246 6.65 -18.66 -43.70
N SER A 247 6.27 -17.38 -43.78
CA SER A 247 6.41 -16.59 -45.02
C SER A 247 6.42 -15.07 -44.81
N THR A 248 7.50 -14.47 -45.33
CA THR A 248 7.70 -13.16 -45.99
C THR A 248 7.30 -11.82 -45.33
N ALA A 249 8.33 -10.97 -45.27
CA ALA A 249 8.32 -9.56 -44.89
C ALA A 249 7.72 -8.64 -45.97
N THR A 250 7.11 -7.52 -45.53
CA THR A 250 6.87 -6.36 -46.38
C THR A 250 7.15 -5.06 -45.60
N THR A 251 7.95 -4.20 -46.22
CA THR A 251 8.42 -2.87 -45.80
C THR A 251 7.45 -1.78 -46.24
N THR A 252 7.18 -0.74 -45.43
CA THR A 252 6.78 0.62 -45.91
C THR A 252 6.88 1.61 -44.73
N ILE A 253 7.92 2.46 -44.66
CA ILE A 253 8.08 3.84 -45.17
C ILE A 253 7.31 4.91 -44.36
N ALA A 254 8.10 5.85 -43.85
CA ALA A 254 7.71 7.10 -43.19
C ALA A 254 7.27 8.18 -44.19
N THR A 255 6.39 9.08 -43.74
CA THR A 255 6.14 10.36 -44.43
C THR A 255 5.95 11.49 -43.42
N THR A 256 6.84 12.46 -43.51
CA THR A 256 6.80 13.83 -42.98
C THR A 256 5.83 14.73 -43.76
N THR A 257 5.29 15.78 -43.10
CA THR A 257 4.89 17.14 -43.56
C THR A 257 3.66 17.62 -42.76
N THR A 258 3.36 18.88 -42.40
CA THR A 258 3.99 20.22 -42.43
C THR A 258 3.03 21.16 -41.67
N THR A 259 3.61 21.99 -40.79
CA THR A 259 3.32 23.38 -40.37
C THR A 259 1.93 24.06 -40.40
N THR A 260 1.68 24.80 -39.30
CA THR A 260 1.02 26.13 -39.11
C THR A 260 -0.49 26.33 -39.26
N ALA A 261 -1.13 26.83 -38.17
CA ALA A 261 -1.85 28.11 -38.17
C ALA A 261 -2.13 28.61 -36.74
N THR A 262 -1.81 29.88 -36.52
CA THR A 262 -1.93 30.70 -35.32
C THR A 262 -3.36 31.25 -35.17
N THR A 263 -3.94 31.25 -33.97
CA THR A 263 -5.11 32.07 -33.64
C THR A 263 -5.00 32.67 -32.24
N SER A 264 -4.74 33.97 -32.21
CA SER A 264 -4.69 34.81 -31.01
C SER A 264 -6.12 35.19 -30.60
N ALA A 265 -6.50 34.92 -29.35
CA ALA A 265 -7.78 35.34 -28.78
C ALA A 265 -7.58 36.43 -27.72
N THR A 266 -8.06 37.63 -28.02
CA THR A 266 -8.02 38.83 -27.20
C THR A 266 -9.08 38.76 -26.09
N ARG A 267 -8.68 38.79 -24.81
CA ARG A 267 -9.61 38.81 -23.66
C ARG A 267 -9.73 40.22 -23.07
N ARG A 268 -10.98 40.69 -22.99
CA ARG A 268 -11.42 41.99 -22.43
C ARG A 268 -11.10 42.11 -20.94
N THR A 269 -10.49 43.22 -20.55
CA THR A 269 -10.27 43.68 -19.18
C THR A 269 -11.53 44.35 -18.60
N ARG A 270 -11.94 43.93 -17.40
CA ARG A 270 -12.98 44.57 -16.58
C ARG A 270 -12.28 45.40 -15.50
N VAL A 271 -12.43 46.72 -15.58
CA VAL A 271 -11.92 47.67 -14.57
C VAL A 271 -12.81 47.58 -13.34
N THR A 272 -12.22 47.25 -12.19
CA THR A 272 -12.85 47.40 -10.88
C THR A 272 -11.92 48.26 -10.04
N THR A 273 -12.38 49.46 -9.70
CA THR A 273 -11.71 50.43 -8.83
C THR A 273 -11.66 49.91 -7.40
N THR A 274 -10.46 49.79 -6.84
CA THR A 274 -10.25 49.63 -5.39
C THR A 274 -9.05 50.46 -4.95
N THR A 275 -9.25 51.11 -3.81
CA THR A 275 -8.44 52.09 -3.10
C THR A 275 -6.96 51.73 -2.97
N THR A 276 -6.10 52.63 -3.43
CA THR A 276 -4.65 52.63 -3.23
C THR A 276 -4.29 52.98 -1.79
N THR A 277 -3.99 51.99 -0.96
CA THR A 277 -2.98 52.12 0.08
C THR A 277 -1.62 51.89 -0.57
N THR A 278 -0.77 52.91 -0.61
CA THR A 278 0.62 52.84 -1.10
C THR A 278 1.45 51.92 -0.21
N MET A 279 1.43 50.62 -0.50
CA MET A 279 2.46 49.69 -0.07
C MET A 279 3.50 49.64 -1.18
N VAL A 280 4.75 49.97 -0.85
CA VAL A 280 5.93 49.67 -1.70
C VAL A 280 5.82 48.19 -2.13
N PRO A 281 5.96 47.86 -3.43
CA PRO A 281 5.88 46.47 -3.86
C PRO A 281 6.91 45.65 -3.08
N PRO A 282 6.55 44.45 -2.59
CA PRO A 282 7.49 43.60 -1.87
C PRO A 282 8.70 43.36 -2.78
N ARG A 283 9.89 43.71 -2.28
CA ARG A 283 11.14 43.51 -3.02
C ARG A 283 11.31 42.02 -3.29
N SER A 284 11.72 41.69 -4.50
CA SER A 284 11.86 40.30 -4.93
C SER A 284 13.03 40.15 -5.89
N CYS A 285 13.66 38.98 -5.83
CA CYS A 285 14.67 38.57 -6.78
C CYS A 285 14.01 37.73 -7.88
N VAL A 286 14.52 37.85 -9.10
CA VAL A 286 14.06 37.05 -10.24
C VAL A 286 15.16 36.09 -10.66
N VAL A 287 14.83 34.79 -10.70
CA VAL A 287 15.69 33.77 -11.29
C VAL A 287 15.25 33.57 -12.74
N GLN A 288 16.13 33.93 -13.67
CA GLN A 288 15.91 33.74 -15.11
C GLN A 288 16.76 32.57 -15.60
N ARG A 289 16.14 31.58 -16.24
CA ARG A 289 16.83 30.52 -16.96
C ARG A 289 16.37 30.49 -18.42
N PRO A 290 17.27 30.25 -19.39
CA PRO A 290 16.87 30.12 -20.78
C PRO A 290 15.79 29.04 -20.93
N GLN A 291 14.70 29.36 -21.64
CA GLN A 291 13.55 28.46 -21.91
C GLN A 291 12.58 28.20 -20.74
N PHE A 292 12.81 28.78 -19.56
CA PHE A 292 11.96 28.58 -18.38
C PHE A 292 11.27 29.86 -17.92
N PRO A 293 10.07 29.77 -17.31
CA PRO A 293 9.38 30.94 -16.78
C PRO A 293 10.17 31.57 -15.64
N ASP A 294 10.14 32.90 -15.58
CA ASP A 294 10.75 33.68 -14.52
C ASP A 294 10.22 33.25 -13.15
N GLN A 295 11.13 32.92 -12.24
CA GLN A 295 10.77 32.56 -10.87
C GLN A 295 11.07 33.70 -9.92
N TYR A 296 10.04 34.12 -9.19
CA TYR A 296 10.13 35.20 -8.20
C TYR A 296 10.39 34.62 -6.81
N ILE A 297 11.31 35.26 -6.09
CA ILE A 297 11.69 34.92 -4.71
C ILE A 297 11.55 36.20 -3.88
N ARG A 298 10.77 36.13 -2.80
CA ARG A 298 10.58 37.29 -1.91
C ARG A 298 11.88 37.61 -1.18
N GLU A 299 12.19 38.89 -1.01
CA GLU A 299 13.32 39.34 -0.19
C GLU A 299 13.25 38.72 1.23
N GLY A 300 14.37 38.18 1.70
CA GLY A 300 14.50 37.46 2.98
C GLY A 300 14.01 36.01 2.95
N SER A 301 13.69 35.46 1.77
CA SER A 301 13.20 34.08 1.62
C SER A 301 14.12 33.21 0.76
N PHE A 302 13.92 31.90 0.89
CA PHE A 302 14.58 30.86 0.10
C PHE A 302 13.59 30.18 -0.83
N LYS A 303 14.06 29.76 -2.00
CA LYS A 303 13.31 28.90 -2.92
C LYS A 303 14.20 27.78 -3.47
N ARG A 304 13.68 26.56 -3.46
CA ARG A 304 14.32 25.39 -4.09
C ARG A 304 13.79 25.23 -5.51
N ILE A 305 14.68 25.06 -6.47
CA ILE A 305 14.36 24.99 -7.91
C ILE A 305 15.03 23.74 -8.48
N TYR A 306 14.24 22.70 -8.73
CA TYR A 306 14.73 21.46 -9.35
C TYR A 306 15.16 21.69 -10.80
N HIS A 307 16.15 20.94 -11.25
CA HIS A 307 16.56 20.92 -12.65
C HIS A 307 15.61 19.99 -13.41
N GLU A 308 15.25 20.33 -14.66
CA GLU A 308 14.34 19.50 -15.46
C GLU A 308 15.04 18.27 -16.05
N ASP A 309 16.31 18.43 -16.44
CA ASP A 309 17.13 17.36 -17.02
C ASP A 309 17.73 16.43 -15.96
N GLU A 310 17.89 16.94 -14.72
CA GLU A 310 18.53 16.25 -13.60
C GLU A 310 17.69 16.39 -12.32
N PHE A 311 16.63 15.59 -12.18
CA PHE A 311 15.66 15.70 -11.07
C PHE A 311 16.24 15.59 -9.65
N GLU A 312 17.46 15.09 -9.48
CA GLU A 312 18.15 14.97 -8.18
C GLU A 312 19.05 16.15 -7.88
N CYS A 313 19.28 17.02 -8.87
CA CYS A 313 19.93 18.30 -8.69
C CYS A 313 18.88 19.43 -8.59
N SER A 314 19.12 20.35 -7.67
CA SER A 314 18.27 21.52 -7.48
C SER A 314 19.11 22.70 -7.03
N ASP A 315 18.69 23.91 -7.38
CA ASP A 315 19.29 25.13 -6.87
C ASP A 315 18.49 25.61 -5.67
N ILE A 316 19.19 25.93 -4.58
CA ILE A 316 18.66 26.72 -3.48
C ILE A 316 19.03 28.16 -3.75
N CYS A 317 18.02 29.00 -3.99
CA CYS A 317 18.20 30.42 -4.22
C CYS A 317 17.69 31.22 -3.02
N GLU A 318 18.55 32.08 -2.49
CA GLU A 318 18.25 33.05 -1.44
C GLU A 318 18.15 34.44 -2.06
N CYS A 319 17.08 35.16 -1.71
CA CYS A 319 16.97 36.58 -2.03
C CYS A 319 17.37 37.40 -0.81
N GLU A 320 18.62 37.84 -0.76
CA GLU A 320 19.14 38.67 0.33
C GLU A 320 18.57 40.09 0.28
N VAL A 321 18.69 40.81 1.39
CA VAL A 321 18.28 42.22 1.48
C VAL A 321 18.99 43.05 0.42
N GLY A 322 18.22 43.85 -0.32
CA GLY A 322 18.72 44.63 -1.45
C GLY A 322 18.60 43.91 -2.81
N GLU A 323 17.70 42.93 -2.93
CA GLU A 323 17.43 42.18 -4.19
C GLU A 323 18.66 41.45 -4.73
N LYS A 324 19.56 41.04 -3.83
CA LYS A 324 20.76 40.28 -4.16
C LYS A 324 20.43 38.79 -4.16
N LEU A 325 20.45 38.20 -5.35
CA LEU A 325 20.18 36.79 -5.56
C LEU A 325 21.46 35.96 -5.39
N THR A 326 21.43 34.98 -4.48
CA THR A 326 22.50 33.99 -4.31
C THR A 326 21.91 32.60 -4.51
N CYS A 327 22.33 31.88 -5.56
CA CYS A 327 21.88 30.50 -5.84
C CYS A 327 23.01 29.50 -5.66
N ARG A 328 22.68 28.31 -5.15
CA ARG A 328 23.62 27.21 -4.92
C ARG A 328 23.01 25.88 -5.34
N THR A 329 23.74 25.13 -6.15
CA THR A 329 23.31 23.79 -6.57
C THR A 329 23.61 22.76 -5.49
N ILE A 330 22.61 21.93 -5.20
CA ILE A 330 22.73 20.71 -4.41
C ILE A 330 22.33 19.54 -5.31
N CYS A 331 23.00 18.41 -5.15
CA CYS A 331 22.67 17.18 -5.87
C CYS A 331 22.61 16.02 -4.88
N ILE A 332 21.59 15.20 -5.01
CA ILE A 332 21.36 14.05 -4.14
C ILE A 332 21.80 12.77 -4.86
N ASP A 333 22.64 11.96 -4.22
CA ASP A 333 23.16 10.74 -4.83
C ASP A 333 22.06 9.71 -5.13
N ARG A 334 22.03 9.21 -6.37
CA ARG A 334 21.13 8.14 -6.82
C ARG A 334 21.60 6.76 -6.35
N MET A 335 21.46 6.48 -5.05
CA MET A 335 21.78 5.17 -4.49
C MET A 335 20.55 4.25 -4.45
N PRO A 336 20.66 2.98 -4.91
CA PRO A 336 19.59 2.00 -4.77
C PRO A 336 19.44 1.55 -3.32
N CYS A 337 18.22 1.23 -2.91
CA CYS A 337 17.94 0.68 -1.59
C CYS A 337 18.05 -0.83 -1.66
N LYS A 338 18.85 -1.40 -0.76
CA LYS A 338 19.05 -2.84 -0.68
C LYS A 338 18.23 -3.40 0.47
N THR A 339 17.40 -4.40 0.16
CA THR A 339 16.89 -5.34 1.15
C THR A 339 17.63 -6.66 0.98
N GLU A 340 17.40 -7.61 1.88
CA GLU A 340 17.96 -8.95 1.75
C GLU A 340 17.46 -9.73 0.50
N PHE A 341 16.41 -9.28 -0.20
CA PHE A 341 15.76 -10.04 -1.29
C PHE A 341 15.61 -9.28 -2.60
N ALA A 342 15.72 -7.96 -2.53
CA ALA A 342 15.49 -7.09 -3.67
C ALA A 342 16.33 -5.82 -3.55
N TYR A 343 16.69 -5.31 -4.71
CA TYR A 343 17.23 -3.97 -4.90
C TYR A 343 16.11 -3.12 -5.46
N TYR A 344 15.94 -1.93 -4.88
CA TYR A 344 15.00 -0.93 -5.32
C TYR A 344 15.82 0.22 -5.91
N ASN A 345 15.50 0.62 -7.14
CA ASN A 345 16.13 1.77 -7.76
C ASN A 345 15.80 3.05 -6.96
N HIS A 346 16.64 4.08 -7.09
CA HIS A 346 16.32 5.39 -6.54
C HIS A 346 14.94 5.86 -7.07
N ALA A 347 14.14 6.47 -6.20
CA ALA A 347 12.75 6.87 -6.41
C ALA A 347 11.77 5.72 -6.70
N ALA A 348 12.18 4.45 -6.58
CA ALA A 348 11.26 3.34 -6.74
C ALA A 348 10.30 3.23 -5.54
N PRO A 349 9.02 2.93 -5.78
CA PRO A 349 8.08 2.63 -4.71
C PRO A 349 8.47 1.30 -4.04
N ALA A 350 8.20 1.23 -2.74
CA ALA A 350 8.31 0.03 -1.94
C ALA A 350 7.15 -0.01 -0.95
N TYR A 351 7.00 -1.13 -0.27
CA TYR A 351 6.03 -1.25 0.81
C TYR A 351 6.70 -1.94 1.99
N GLN A 352 6.50 -1.42 3.19
CA GLN A 352 6.99 -2.05 4.41
C GLN A 352 5.84 -2.36 5.38
N ALA A 353 5.96 -3.53 6.01
CA ALA A 353 5.11 -4.01 7.08
C ALA A 353 4.77 -2.90 8.07
N TYR A 354 3.47 -2.66 8.33
CA TYR A 354 2.97 -1.69 9.30
C TYR A 354 3.37 -0.22 9.09
N ARG A 355 4.32 0.05 8.19
CA ARG A 355 4.82 1.38 7.86
C ARG A 355 4.13 2.01 6.64
N GLY A 356 3.36 1.21 5.89
CA GLY A 356 2.63 1.68 4.71
C GLY A 356 3.51 1.72 3.46
N ARG A 357 3.12 2.56 2.49
CA ARG A 357 3.92 2.81 1.28
C ARG A 357 5.23 3.48 1.68
N CYS A 358 6.28 3.13 0.96
CA CYS A 358 7.61 3.69 1.13
C CYS A 358 8.20 4.09 -0.21
N LEU A 359 9.17 4.99 -0.17
CA LEU A 359 9.95 5.42 -1.31
C LEU A 359 11.41 5.04 -1.07
N CYS A 360 12.03 4.33 -2.01
CA CYS A 360 13.47 4.20 -2.01
C CYS A 360 14.10 5.54 -2.40
N TYR A 361 14.84 6.16 -1.49
CA TYR A 361 15.49 7.44 -1.72
C TYR A 361 16.92 7.41 -1.17
N SER A 362 17.88 7.47 -2.09
CA SER A 362 19.32 7.52 -1.80
C SER A 362 19.79 6.48 -0.79
N GLY A 363 19.47 5.21 -1.07
CA GLY A 363 19.89 4.07 -0.26
C GLY A 363 19.05 3.84 1.01
N ARG A 364 18.02 4.64 1.27
CA ARG A 364 17.13 4.50 2.42
C ARG A 364 15.67 4.45 2.01
N PHE A 365 14.85 3.74 2.79
CA PHE A 365 13.40 3.75 2.59
C PHE A 365 12.78 4.86 3.43
N ILE A 366 12.02 5.73 2.78
CA ILE A 366 11.20 6.75 3.46
C ILE A 366 9.77 6.23 3.44
N CYS A 367 9.23 5.84 4.58
CA CYS A 367 7.88 5.28 4.68
C CYS A 367 6.86 6.30 5.16
N MET A 368 5.58 6.01 4.95
CA MET A 368 4.47 6.82 5.44
C MET A 368 4.45 6.88 6.97
N LYS A 369 4.61 5.74 7.64
CA LYS A 369 4.59 5.64 9.10
C LYS A 369 5.94 5.20 9.68
N PRO A 370 6.28 5.61 10.91
CA PRO A 370 7.42 5.07 11.64
C PRO A 370 7.20 3.59 12.02
N MET A 371 8.20 2.94 12.62
CA MET A 371 7.99 1.58 13.11
C MET A 371 6.91 1.57 14.20
N PRO A 372 6.04 0.55 14.28
CA PRO A 372 4.95 0.51 15.27
C PRO A 372 5.42 0.62 16.72
N ASN A 373 6.65 0.21 17.02
CA ASN A 373 7.22 0.27 18.36
C ASN A 373 7.77 1.66 18.73
N ASP A 374 7.83 2.59 17.78
CA ASP A 374 8.42 3.92 17.99
C ASP A 374 7.38 4.94 18.50
N TYR A 375 6.09 4.57 18.54
CA TYR A 375 5.01 5.48 18.89
C TYR A 375 3.78 4.73 19.42
N ASN A 376 2.95 5.40 20.23
CA ASN A 376 1.66 4.89 20.68
C ASN A 376 0.65 6.04 20.66
N LEU A 377 -0.35 5.97 19.79
CA LEU A 377 -1.29 7.07 19.59
C LEU A 377 -2.55 6.90 20.44
N PRO A 378 -2.94 7.91 21.24
CA PRO A 378 -4.31 7.97 21.74
C PRO A 378 -5.29 8.26 20.59
N GLN A 379 -6.59 8.21 20.89
CA GLN A 379 -7.62 8.60 19.94
C GLN A 379 -7.36 9.99 19.35
N GLY A 380 -7.68 10.18 18.08
CA GLY A 380 -7.47 11.46 17.40
C GLY A 380 -7.17 11.29 15.92
N ILE A 381 -6.75 12.39 15.31
CA ILE A 381 -6.43 12.46 13.88
C ILE A 381 -4.98 12.87 13.75
N TYR A 382 -4.24 12.07 12.99
CA TYR A 382 -2.80 12.21 12.87
C TYR A 382 -2.39 12.29 11.41
N LEU A 383 -1.55 13.27 11.13
CA LEU A 383 -0.82 13.39 9.89
C LEU A 383 0.57 12.80 10.09
N PHE A 384 0.84 11.71 9.38
CA PHE A 384 2.16 11.11 9.31
C PHE A 384 2.92 11.66 8.09
N LEU A 385 4.16 12.05 8.33
CA LEU A 385 5.02 12.65 7.32
C LEU A 385 6.34 11.87 7.25
N GLY A 386 6.64 11.28 6.10
CA GLY A 386 7.93 10.63 5.83
C GLY A 386 8.88 11.61 5.15
N TYR A 387 10.09 11.77 5.69
CA TYR A 387 11.07 12.74 5.20
C TYR A 387 12.45 12.17 4.93
N SER A 388 13.19 12.88 4.07
CA SER A 388 14.54 12.54 3.65
C SER A 388 15.58 13.21 4.56
N GLU A 389 16.18 12.44 5.48
CA GLU A 389 17.35 12.89 6.28
C GLU A 389 18.53 13.27 5.37
N VAL A 390 18.62 12.64 4.19
CA VAL A 390 19.64 12.96 3.18
C VAL A 390 19.42 14.39 2.64
N ASP A 391 18.19 14.75 2.28
CA ASP A 391 17.88 16.13 1.88
C ASP A 391 18.12 17.11 3.04
N GLU A 392 17.60 16.83 4.24
CA GLU A 392 17.78 17.69 5.42
C GLU A 392 19.25 18.02 5.66
N ARG A 393 20.12 17.01 5.64
CA ARG A 393 21.56 17.17 5.82
C ARG A 393 22.20 18.00 4.69
N GLU A 394 21.90 17.71 3.43
CA GLU A 394 22.51 18.45 2.31
C GLU A 394 22.04 19.91 2.26
N LEU A 395 20.78 20.18 2.62
CA LEU A 395 20.28 21.56 2.77
C LEU A 395 21.05 22.29 3.89
N ASN A 396 21.20 21.65 5.05
CA ASN A 396 21.81 22.28 6.23
C ASN A 396 23.35 22.43 6.16
N ARG A 397 24.00 21.83 5.16
CA ARG A 397 25.48 21.80 5.03
C ARG A 397 26.14 23.18 5.02
N ASN A 398 25.45 24.21 4.51
CA ASN A 398 25.98 25.56 4.36
C ASN A 398 25.20 26.62 5.15
N HIS A 399 24.73 26.28 6.36
CA HIS A 399 24.03 27.17 7.28
C HIS A 399 22.63 27.63 6.83
N THR A 400 22.00 26.94 5.86
CA THR A 400 20.53 27.04 5.79
C THR A 400 19.97 26.28 7.00
N VAL A 401 18.96 26.83 7.68
CA VAL A 401 18.41 26.23 8.89
C VAL A 401 17.07 25.61 8.54
N VAL A 402 17.11 24.33 8.17
CA VAL A 402 15.93 23.47 8.01
C VAL A 402 15.80 22.64 9.26
N ILE A 403 14.75 22.92 10.04
CA ILE A 403 14.45 22.23 11.29
C ILE A 403 13.11 21.52 11.09
N VAL A 404 13.12 20.19 11.20
CA VAL A 404 11.92 19.37 10.99
C VAL A 404 10.80 19.72 11.98
N GLN A 405 11.11 20.13 13.21
CA GLN A 405 10.11 20.56 14.19
C GLN A 405 9.33 21.82 13.77
N ASP A 406 9.87 22.66 12.88
CA ASP A 406 9.17 23.87 12.40
C ASP A 406 8.02 23.55 11.43
N ILE A 407 7.84 22.27 11.07
CA ILE A 407 6.82 21.84 10.11
C ILE A 407 5.41 22.21 10.53
N VAL A 408 5.10 22.17 11.82
CA VAL A 408 3.77 22.49 12.35
C VAL A 408 3.39 23.92 11.99
N ARG A 409 4.31 24.88 12.19
CA ARG A 409 4.07 26.29 11.85
C ARG A 409 3.86 26.49 10.36
N VAL A 410 4.66 25.82 9.53
CA VAL A 410 4.56 25.94 8.07
C VAL A 410 3.25 25.34 7.55
N LEU A 411 2.88 24.15 8.04
CA LEU A 411 1.62 23.50 7.64
C LEU A 411 0.40 24.23 8.19
N GLN A 412 0.46 24.81 9.39
CA GLN A 412 -0.64 25.59 9.96
C GLN A 412 -0.99 26.78 9.06
N ASN A 413 0.01 27.53 8.59
CA ASN A 413 -0.20 28.62 7.64
C ASN A 413 -0.86 28.14 6.33
N ILE A 414 -0.47 26.97 5.82
CA ILE A 414 -1.08 26.40 4.62
C ILE A 414 -2.53 26.00 4.88
N LEU A 415 -2.86 25.48 6.06
CA LEU A 415 -4.24 25.17 6.40
C LEU A 415 -5.11 26.42 6.44
N GLU A 416 -4.59 27.51 6.99
CA GLU A 416 -5.29 28.79 7.03
C GLU A 416 -5.52 29.38 5.64
N ASP A 417 -4.54 29.27 4.73
CA ASP A 417 -4.64 29.74 3.35
C ASP A 417 -5.63 28.92 2.50
N GLU A 418 -5.72 27.60 2.73
CA GLU A 418 -6.63 26.71 2.01
C GLU A 418 -8.07 26.76 2.55
N ALA A 419 -8.26 27.22 3.78
CA ALA A 419 -9.57 27.25 4.42
C ALA A 419 -10.44 28.41 3.90
N VAL A 420 -11.48 28.09 3.12
CA VAL A 420 -12.37 29.08 2.49
C VAL A 420 -13.07 30.02 3.51
N ASN A 421 -13.36 29.53 4.72
CA ASN A 421 -14.06 30.29 5.77
C ASN A 421 -13.27 30.34 7.09
N GLY A 422 -11.94 30.22 7.02
CA GLY A 422 -11.11 29.98 8.20
C GLY A 422 -11.23 28.54 8.70
N THR A 423 -10.38 28.17 9.66
CA THR A 423 -10.31 26.80 10.19
C THR A 423 -10.19 26.81 11.70
N LEU A 424 -10.86 25.87 12.36
CA LEU A 424 -10.64 25.54 13.77
C LEU A 424 -9.62 24.42 13.95
N CYS A 425 -9.05 23.89 12.86
CA CYS A 425 -8.01 22.89 12.94
C CYS A 425 -6.68 23.55 13.31
N ASN A 426 -6.16 23.18 14.47
CA ASN A 426 -4.83 23.52 14.96
C ASN A 426 -3.93 22.29 14.90
N LEU A 427 -2.74 22.45 14.35
CA LEU A 427 -1.73 21.40 14.28
C LEU A 427 -0.83 21.43 15.51
N GLU A 428 -0.56 20.25 16.07
CA GLU A 428 0.35 20.08 17.20
C GLU A 428 1.43 19.05 16.87
N PHE A 429 2.68 19.36 17.25
CA PHE A 429 3.76 18.40 17.11
C PHE A 429 3.55 17.25 18.10
N TYR A 430 3.47 16.02 17.60
CA TYR A 430 3.24 14.85 18.45
C TYR A 430 4.55 14.10 18.74
N ASN A 431 5.26 13.67 17.69
CA ASN A 431 6.49 12.91 17.82
C ASN A 431 7.32 13.02 16.53
N ALA A 432 8.62 12.75 16.62
CA ALA A 432 9.48 12.55 15.47
C ALA A 432 10.46 11.40 15.69
N THR A 433 10.75 10.69 14.61
CA THR A 433 11.81 9.68 14.49
C THR A 433 12.83 10.17 13.47
N LYS A 434 13.82 9.34 13.12
CA LYS A 434 14.86 9.71 12.13
C LYS A 434 14.33 9.98 10.72
N GLU A 435 13.17 9.43 10.38
CA GLU A 435 12.64 9.42 9.00
C GLU A 435 11.14 9.74 8.93
N ASN A 436 10.50 9.99 10.09
CA ASN A 436 9.08 10.32 10.17
C ASN A 436 8.79 11.41 11.21
N VAL A 437 7.80 12.25 10.92
CA VAL A 437 7.16 13.17 11.88
C VAL A 437 5.69 12.82 12.00
N ILE A 438 5.15 12.93 13.21
CA ILE A 438 3.74 12.77 13.51
C ILE A 438 3.23 14.12 14.00
N VAL A 439 2.19 14.63 13.33
CA VAL A 439 1.48 15.86 13.67
C VAL A 439 0.04 15.49 14.03
N ALA A 440 -0.46 15.99 15.15
CA ALA A 440 -1.84 15.80 15.57
C ALA A 440 -2.70 16.98 15.08
N GLY A 441 -3.88 16.69 14.53
CA GLY A 441 -4.92 17.69 14.28
C GLY A 441 -5.83 17.81 15.50
N LYS A 442 -5.95 19.02 16.04
CA LYS A 442 -6.74 19.36 17.23
C LYS A 442 -7.66 20.53 16.96
N LEU A 443 -8.72 20.67 17.76
CA LEU A 443 -9.56 21.86 17.71
C LEU A 443 -8.89 23.02 18.46
N ALA A 444 -8.92 24.19 17.84
CA ALA A 444 -8.40 25.46 18.35
C ALA A 444 -9.30 26.08 19.44
N ASP A 445 -9.70 25.32 20.48
CA ASP A 445 -10.15 25.88 21.77
C ASP A 445 -10.27 24.77 22.83
N ALA A 446 -9.59 24.94 23.96
CA ALA A 446 -9.51 23.94 25.03
C ALA A 446 -10.73 23.94 25.98
N MET A 447 -11.75 24.77 25.73
CA MET A 447 -12.88 24.92 26.66
C MET A 447 -14.07 23.96 26.41
N GLU A 448 -14.09 23.20 25.31
CA GLU A 448 -15.19 22.24 25.01
C GLU A 448 -14.88 20.78 25.33
N TYR A 449 -13.61 20.38 25.47
CA TYR A 449 -13.24 18.98 25.70
C TYR A 449 -13.77 18.42 27.03
N THR A 450 -13.90 19.25 28.06
CA THR A 450 -14.26 18.79 29.42
C THR A 450 -15.71 18.32 29.54
N ARG A 451 -16.57 18.60 28.55
CA ARG A 451 -17.99 18.22 28.55
C ARG A 451 -18.36 17.17 27.50
N LEU A 452 -17.41 16.75 26.67
CA LEU A 452 -17.64 15.88 25.53
C LEU A 452 -17.03 14.49 25.77
N SER A 453 -17.69 13.46 25.26
CA SER A 453 -17.13 12.11 25.25
C SER A 453 -15.96 11.98 24.26
N PRO A 454 -15.05 11.01 24.47
CA PRO A 454 -13.99 10.67 23.52
C PRO A 454 -14.40 10.58 22.05
N ALA A 455 -15.57 9.98 21.79
CA ALA A 455 -16.09 9.80 20.44
C ALA A 455 -16.63 11.11 19.83
N GLU A 456 -17.25 11.98 20.64
CA GLU A 456 -17.73 13.28 20.19
C GLU A 456 -16.57 14.23 19.88
N ILE A 457 -15.52 14.20 20.69
CA ILE A 457 -14.28 14.93 20.43
C ILE A 457 -13.70 14.52 19.08
N LEU A 458 -13.50 13.20 18.88
CA LEU A 458 -12.96 12.68 17.63
C LEU A 458 -13.81 13.07 16.41
N LEU A 459 -15.14 13.03 16.56
CA LEU A 459 -16.05 13.42 15.48
C LEU A 459 -15.89 14.91 15.12
N ARG A 460 -15.75 15.79 16.11
CA ARG A 460 -15.53 17.22 15.86
C ARG A 460 -14.16 17.49 15.26
N GLU A 461 -13.09 16.90 15.81
CA GLU A 461 -11.74 16.96 15.24
C GLU A 461 -11.77 16.48 13.77
N LYS A 462 -12.55 15.43 13.47
CA LYS A 462 -12.69 14.90 12.11
C LYS A 462 -13.35 15.87 11.16
N ASN A 463 -14.41 16.52 11.59
CA ASN A 463 -15.14 17.45 10.74
C ASN A 463 -14.28 18.69 10.40
N GLU A 464 -13.45 19.15 11.34
CA GLU A 464 -12.63 20.36 11.14
C GLU A 464 -11.28 20.08 10.46
N CYS A 465 -10.62 18.97 10.79
CA CYS A 465 -9.25 18.70 10.33
C CYS A 465 -9.13 17.78 9.12
N MET A 466 -10.07 16.83 8.91
CA MET A 466 -9.83 15.72 7.98
C MET A 466 -9.58 16.18 6.54
N GLU A 467 -10.50 16.97 5.97
CA GLU A 467 -10.40 17.40 4.56
C GLU A 467 -9.15 18.25 4.32
N LEU A 468 -8.81 19.13 5.27
CA LEU A 468 -7.62 19.97 5.24
C LEU A 468 -6.31 19.16 5.29
N LEU A 469 -6.25 18.15 6.15
CA LEU A 469 -5.11 17.23 6.21
C LEU A 469 -4.99 16.38 4.95
N GLU A 470 -6.10 15.96 4.34
CA GLU A 470 -6.12 15.24 3.06
C GLU A 470 -5.53 16.11 1.93
N VAL A 471 -5.80 17.42 1.91
CA VAL A 471 -5.19 18.35 0.94
C VAL A 471 -3.66 18.39 1.11
N ILE A 472 -3.14 18.43 2.34
CA ILE A 472 -1.70 18.35 2.59
C ILE A 472 -1.12 17.02 2.07
N VAL A 473 -1.79 15.91 2.39
CA VAL A 473 -1.39 14.57 1.95
C VAL A 473 -1.32 14.49 0.42
N GLU A 474 -2.33 15.02 -0.27
CA GLU A 474 -2.36 15.08 -1.72
C GLU A 474 -1.20 15.93 -2.27
N LYS A 475 -1.00 17.15 -1.75
CA LYS A 475 0.06 18.05 -2.24
C LYS A 475 1.46 17.47 -2.06
N ILE A 476 1.75 16.80 -0.94
CA ILE A 476 3.04 16.14 -0.71
C ILE A 476 3.21 14.95 -1.66
N ASN A 477 2.24 14.03 -1.68
CA ASN A 477 2.35 12.79 -2.45
C ASN A 477 2.32 13.03 -3.97
N ALA A 478 1.62 14.06 -4.44
CA ALA A 478 1.57 14.48 -5.84
C ALA A 478 2.75 15.38 -6.25
N ARG A 479 3.71 15.66 -5.34
CA ARG A 479 4.86 16.54 -5.58
C ARG A 479 4.44 17.93 -6.10
N ASN A 480 3.47 18.55 -5.44
CA ASN A 480 2.98 19.87 -5.82
C ASN A 480 4.14 20.91 -5.86
N PRO A 481 4.20 21.79 -6.88
CA PRO A 481 5.25 22.81 -7.02
C PRO A 481 5.44 23.72 -5.80
N ASP A 482 4.37 24.06 -5.08
CA ASP A 482 4.44 24.94 -3.91
C ASP A 482 5.14 24.25 -2.74
N PHE A 483 4.95 22.92 -2.61
CA PHE A 483 5.60 22.11 -1.58
C PHE A 483 7.04 21.76 -1.97
N THR A 484 7.26 21.38 -3.23
CA THR A 484 8.59 21.01 -3.70
C THR A 484 9.54 22.20 -3.77
N SER A 485 9.04 23.42 -4.02
CA SER A 485 9.87 24.63 -4.05
C SER A 485 10.13 25.25 -2.68
N HIS A 486 9.36 24.91 -1.65
CA HIS A 486 9.59 25.37 -0.28
C HIS A 486 10.73 24.58 0.37
N LEU A 487 11.68 25.26 1.01
CA LEU A 487 12.88 24.64 1.57
C LEU A 487 12.57 23.47 2.53
N LEU A 488 11.80 23.74 3.60
CA LEU A 488 11.38 22.71 4.56
C LEU A 488 10.44 21.66 3.94
N LEU A 489 9.35 22.04 3.28
CA LEU A 489 8.39 21.07 2.73
C LEU A 489 9.00 20.13 1.69
N SER A 490 10.03 20.56 0.95
CA SER A 490 10.68 19.77 -0.09
C SER A 490 11.37 18.49 0.41
N ILE A 491 11.67 18.38 1.71
CA ILE A 491 12.31 17.20 2.30
C ILE A 491 11.29 16.07 2.56
N PHE A 492 10.02 16.41 2.68
CA PHE A 492 8.93 15.44 2.91
C PHE A 492 8.58 14.78 1.58
N LYS A 493 8.63 13.45 1.56
CA LYS A 493 8.43 12.67 0.33
C LYS A 493 7.12 11.89 0.34
N MET A 494 6.61 11.56 1.52
CA MET A 494 5.42 10.73 1.71
C MET A 494 4.57 11.32 2.83
N ALA A 495 3.25 11.23 2.70
CA ALA A 495 2.31 11.63 3.73
C ALA A 495 1.10 10.68 3.78
N GLU A 496 0.53 10.50 4.97
CA GLU A 496 -0.69 9.73 5.19
C GLU A 496 -1.45 10.32 6.39
N VAL A 497 -2.79 10.36 6.31
CA VAL A 497 -3.66 10.72 7.43
C VAL A 497 -4.30 9.47 8.02
N GLU A 498 -4.34 9.38 9.35
CA GLU A 498 -4.97 8.26 10.06
C GLU A 498 -5.90 8.76 11.17
N ILE A 499 -7.05 8.09 11.29
CA ILE A 499 -8.02 8.32 12.37
C ILE A 499 -7.89 7.17 13.36
N VAL A 500 -7.43 7.46 14.57
CA VAL A 500 -7.35 6.51 15.68
C VAL A 500 -8.66 6.56 16.46
N GLN A 501 -9.42 5.48 16.40
CA GLN A 501 -10.68 5.37 17.15
C GLN A 501 -10.41 5.13 18.65
N PRO A 502 -11.29 5.60 19.55
CA PRO A 502 -11.20 5.27 20.96
C PRO A 502 -11.32 3.77 21.16
N GLU A 503 -10.49 3.19 22.03
CA GLU A 503 -10.65 1.79 22.42
C GLU A 503 -12.04 1.60 23.04
N PRO A 504 -12.83 0.62 22.59
CA PRO A 504 -14.13 0.36 23.18
C PRO A 504 -13.93 -0.06 24.64
N ALA A 505 -14.57 0.64 25.57
CA ALA A 505 -14.56 0.34 27.01
C ALA A 505 -15.06 -1.07 27.40
N SER A 506 -15.43 -1.91 26.42
CA SER A 506 -15.97 -3.26 26.62
C SER A 506 -14.91 -4.36 26.75
N ALA A 507 -13.62 -4.07 26.70
CA ALA A 507 -12.60 -5.08 26.99
C ALA A 507 -12.51 -5.44 28.50
N ALA A 508 -13.20 -4.71 29.38
CA ALA A 508 -13.30 -5.00 30.81
C ALA A 508 -14.60 -5.74 31.23
N THR A 509 -15.60 -5.86 30.35
CA THR A 509 -16.89 -6.51 30.68
C THR A 509 -16.98 -7.98 30.31
N ALA A 510 -15.96 -8.57 29.68
CA ALA A 510 -15.91 -10.01 29.44
C ALA A 510 -15.62 -10.86 30.70
N HIS A 511 -15.30 -10.24 31.84
CA HIS A 511 -15.08 -10.94 33.11
C HIS A 511 -16.26 -10.88 34.10
N PHE A 512 -17.30 -10.07 33.83
CA PHE A 512 -18.48 -9.98 34.71
C PHE A 512 -19.61 -10.97 34.34
N SER A 513 -19.55 -11.57 33.14
CA SER A 513 -20.54 -12.56 32.69
C SER A 513 -20.34 -13.93 33.37
N ASP A 514 -19.11 -14.29 33.71
CA ASP A 514 -18.81 -15.58 34.38
C ASP A 514 -19.15 -15.57 35.88
N VAL A 515 -19.11 -14.41 36.55
CA VAL A 515 -19.44 -14.33 37.99
C VAL A 515 -20.96 -14.40 38.22
N CYS A 516 -21.77 -13.85 37.32
CA CYS A 516 -23.24 -13.86 37.45
C CYS A 516 -23.86 -15.24 37.15
N LEU A 517 -23.23 -16.03 36.27
CA LEU A 517 -23.60 -17.42 35.98
C LEU A 517 -23.24 -18.39 37.12
N LEU A 518 -22.18 -18.11 37.88
CA LEU A 518 -21.81 -18.92 39.06
C LEU A 518 -22.72 -18.66 40.27
N ILE A 519 -23.17 -17.41 40.47
CA ILE A 519 -24.10 -17.06 41.56
C ILE A 519 -25.49 -17.68 41.32
N SER A 520 -25.96 -17.73 40.08
CA SER A 520 -27.24 -18.36 39.73
C SER A 520 -27.22 -19.89 39.90
N MET A 521 -26.07 -20.55 39.73
CA MET A 521 -25.90 -21.98 40.01
C MET A 521 -25.76 -22.32 41.51
N ALA A 522 -25.24 -21.39 42.32
CA ALA A 522 -25.15 -21.55 43.78
C ALA A 522 -26.52 -21.39 44.47
N LEU A 523 -27.39 -20.50 43.97
CA LEU A 523 -28.76 -20.34 44.48
C LEU A 523 -29.68 -21.54 44.17
N LEU A 524 -29.36 -22.33 43.14
CA LEU A 524 -30.11 -23.54 42.76
C LEU A 524 -29.73 -24.80 43.55
N THR A 525 -28.63 -24.77 44.33
CA THR A 525 -28.13 -25.95 45.08
C THR A 525 -28.30 -25.88 46.60
N GLY A 526 -29.03 -24.88 47.12
CA GLY A 526 -29.61 -24.96 48.47
C GLY A 526 -28.59 -25.04 49.62
N LEU A 527 -27.51 -24.26 49.57
CA LEU A 527 -26.62 -24.06 50.73
C LEU A 527 -26.71 -22.61 51.21
N SER A 528 -26.88 -22.47 52.53
CA SER A 528 -27.20 -21.24 53.27
C SER A 528 -26.22 -20.07 53.03
N PRO A 529 -26.64 -18.80 53.22
CA PRO A 529 -25.81 -17.65 52.89
C PRO A 529 -24.71 -17.46 53.95
N LEU A 530 -23.44 -17.41 53.51
CA LEU A 530 -22.37 -16.76 54.25
C LEU A 530 -22.28 -15.31 53.79
N ASN A 531 -22.53 -14.39 54.72
CA ASN A 531 -22.29 -12.96 54.57
C ASN A 531 -20.80 -12.71 54.26
N ILE A 532 -20.52 -12.05 53.14
CA ILE A 532 -19.23 -11.42 52.90
C ILE A 532 -19.51 -9.99 52.43
N ASP A 533 -19.24 -9.03 53.31
CA ASP A 533 -19.17 -7.61 53.04
C ASP A 533 -18.01 -7.32 52.06
N CYS A 534 -18.32 -6.74 50.91
CA CYS A 534 -17.33 -6.09 50.04
C CYS A 534 -17.48 -4.57 50.18
N SER A 535 -16.72 -4.01 51.11
CA SER A 535 -16.36 -2.58 51.10
C SER A 535 -14.98 -2.40 50.46
N ILE A 536 -14.71 -1.15 50.04
CA ILE A 536 -13.40 -0.50 49.75
C ILE A 536 -13.15 -0.30 48.25
N SER A 537 -13.22 0.94 47.73
CA SER A 537 -12.25 2.07 47.68
C SER A 537 -11.19 1.93 46.59
#